data_AF-A0A524JQT5-F1
#
_entry.id   AF-A0A524JQT5-F1
#
_cell.length_a   1.000
_cell.length_b   1.000
_cell.length_c   1.000
_cell.angle_alpha   90.00
_cell.angle_beta   90.00
_cell.angle_gamma   90.00
#
_symmetry.space_group_name_H-M   'P 1'
#
loop_
_entity.id
_entity.type
_entity.pdbx_description
1 polymer ?
#
loop_
_entity_poly.entity_id
_entity_poly.type
_entity_poly.pdbx_seq_one_letter_code
_entity_poly.pdbx_strand_id
1 'polypeptide(L)' 'MIVSVSRRGDIPAFGSDWFMEQLRRGAVEVANPFHPSQKKRVSLSKKDVDAFVFWSRDPRPLLAHLQEI' A
#
# COMPACT_ATOMS: atom_id res chain seq x y z
N MET A 1 -6.82 3.94 11.12
CA MET A 1 -6.44 2.53 10.81
C MET A 1 -4.95 2.41 10.46
N ILE A 2 -4.24 1.34 10.82
CA ILE A 2 -2.86 1.08 10.32
C ILE A 2 -2.90 0.12 9.12
N VAL A 3 -2.26 0.49 8.01
CA VAL A 3 -2.19 -0.33 6.79
C VAL A 3 -0.78 -0.90 6.65
N SER A 4 -0.66 -2.23 6.75
CA SER A 4 0.59 -2.95 6.44
C SER A 4 0.68 -3.19 4.93
N VAL A 5 1.33 -2.26 4.23
CA VAL A 5 1.32 -2.15 2.76
C VAL A 5 2.04 -3.32 2.12
N SER A 6 3.17 -3.74 2.69
CA SER A 6 4.06 -4.74 2.11
C SER A 6 3.95 -6.12 2.80
N ARG A 7 2.78 -6.45 3.34
CA ARG A 7 2.55 -7.73 4.03
C ARG A 7 2.63 -8.93 3.09
N ARG A 8 2.21 -8.76 1.83
CA ARG A 8 2.14 -9.84 0.82
C ARG A 8 3.25 -9.77 -0.23
N GLY A 9 4.11 -8.77 -0.15
CA GLY A 9 5.19 -8.54 -1.10
C GLY A 9 5.95 -7.27 -0.75
N ASP A 10 7.22 -7.20 -1.14
CA ASP A 10 8.08 -6.04 -0.90
C ASP A 10 7.70 -4.88 -1.84
N ILE A 11 6.62 -4.18 -1.49
CA ILE A 11 6.09 -3.04 -2.25
C ILE A 11 7.14 -1.93 -2.41
N PRO A 12 7.92 -1.53 -1.39
CA PRO A 12 8.96 -0.52 -1.60
C PRO A 12 9.97 -0.91 -2.68
N ALA A 13 10.41 -2.18 -2.73
CA ALA A 13 11.40 -2.62 -3.71
C ALA A 13 10.82 -2.82 -5.13
N PHE A 14 9.59 -3.32 -5.25
CA PHE A 14 9.06 -3.81 -6.54
C PHE A 14 7.74 -3.17 -7.00
N GLY A 15 7.11 -2.34 -6.16
CA GLY A 15 5.75 -1.85 -6.39
C GLY A 15 5.52 -0.40 -5.95
N SER A 16 6.57 0.39 -5.79
CA SER A 16 6.47 1.78 -5.30
C SER A 16 5.58 2.64 -6.20
N ASP A 17 5.81 2.63 -7.51
CA ASP A 17 5.01 3.44 -8.44
C ASP A 17 3.53 3.02 -8.46
N TRP A 18 3.28 1.71 -8.42
CA TRP A 18 1.93 1.16 -8.31
C TRP A 18 1.24 1.63 -7.02
N PHE A 19 1.94 1.56 -5.88
CA PHE A 19 1.39 2.03 -4.60
C PHE A 19 1.07 3.52 -4.63
N MET A 20 1.97 4.35 -5.17
CA MET A 20 1.72 5.79 -5.30
C MET A 20 0.51 6.08 -6.19
N GLU A 21 0.29 5.31 -7.26
CA GLU A 21 -0.92 5.43 -8.07
C GLU A 21 -2.18 5.11 -7.25
N GLN A 22 -2.17 4.02 -6.46
CA GLN A 22 -3.31 3.68 -5.61
C GLN A 22 -3.53 4.72 -4.51
N LEU A 23 -2.45 5.26 -3.94
CA LEU A 23 -2.51 6.31 -2.92
C LEU A 23 -3.19 7.57 -3.48
N ARG A 24 -2.82 8.01 -4.69
CA ARG A 24 -3.47 9.13 -5.38
C ARG A 24 -4.94 8.84 -5.73
N ARG A 25 -5.29 7.58 -6.03
CA ARG A 25 -6.68 7.12 -6.19
C ARG A 25 -7.46 7.05 -4.87
N GLY A 26 -6.76 7.04 -3.73
CA GLY A 26 -7.33 7.09 -2.38
C GLY A 26 -7.86 5.77 -1.83
N ALA A 27 -7.77 4.66 -2.58
CA ALA A 27 -8.19 3.33 -2.13
C ALA A 27 -7.60 2.23 -3.00
N VAL A 28 -7.58 1.01 -2.48
CA VAL A 28 -7.20 -0.21 -3.22
C VAL A 28 -8.17 -1.36 -2.92
N GLU A 29 -8.40 -2.23 -3.90
CA GLU A 29 -9.11 -3.49 -3.69
C GLU A 29 -8.14 -4.61 -3.37
N VAL A 30 -8.40 -5.33 -2.28
CA VAL A 30 -7.59 -6.45 -1.84
C VAL A 30 -8.44 -7.71 -1.82
N ALA A 31 -8.03 -8.72 -2.58
CA ALA A 31 -8.67 -10.04 -2.55
C ALA A 31 -8.39 -10.75 -1.22
N ASN A 32 -9.41 -11.42 -0.68
CA ASN A 32 -9.24 -12.37 0.41
C ASN A 32 -8.38 -13.56 -0.08
N PRO A 33 -7.30 -13.93 0.62
CA PRO A 33 -6.39 -14.97 0.15
C PRO A 33 -7.03 -16.36 0.12
N PHE A 34 -8.07 -16.60 0.92
CA PHE A 34 -8.79 -17.87 0.96
C PHE A 34 -10.03 -17.88 0.04
N HIS A 35 -10.56 -16.69 -0.28
CA HIS A 35 -11.73 -16.54 -1.15
C HIS A 35 -11.53 -15.38 -2.14
N PRO A 36 -10.83 -15.59 -3.27
CA PRO A 36 -10.43 -14.49 -4.17
C PRO A 36 -11.59 -13.69 -4.79
N SER A 37 -12.78 -14.29 -4.91
CA SER A 37 -13.99 -13.60 -5.35
C SER A 37 -14.47 -12.53 -4.35
N GLN A 38 -14.11 -12.66 -3.08
CA GLN A 38 -14.37 -11.66 -2.05
C GLN A 38 -13.25 -10.62 -2.08
N LYS A 39 -13.60 -9.42 -2.55
CA LYS A 39 -12.71 -8.26 -2.53
C LYS A 39 -13.11 -7.32 -1.40
N LYS A 40 -12.12 -6.81 -0.68
CA LYS A 40 -12.30 -5.74 0.30
C LYS A 40 -11.68 -4.47 -0.26
N ARG A 41 -12.44 -3.37 -0.23
CA ARG A 41 -11.89 -2.04 -0.48
C ARG A 41 -11.24 -1.50 0.78
N VAL A 42 -9.98 -1.09 0.67
CA VAL A 42 -9.20 -0.48 1.75
C VAL A 42 -8.98 0.98 1.40
N SER A 43 -9.42 1.90 2.27
CA SER A 43 -9.13 3.32 2.09
C SER A 43 -7.64 3.58 2.32
N LEU A 44 -7.08 4.46 1.50
CA LEU A 44 -5.72 5.00 1.62
C LEU A 44 -5.75 6.51 1.91
N SER A 45 -6.93 7.07 2.20
CA SER A 45 -7.07 8.49 2.50
C SER A 45 -6.47 8.84 3.87
N LYS A 46 -5.88 10.04 3.99
CA LYS A 46 -5.32 10.55 5.26
C LYS A 46 -6.35 10.66 6.39
N LYS A 47 -7.65 10.67 6.08
CA LYS A 47 -8.73 10.72 7.09
C LYS A 47 -9.01 9.35 7.72
N ASP A 48 -8.71 8.26 6.99
CA ASP A 48 -9.05 6.90 7.41
C ASP A 48 -7.83 6.11 7.89
N VAL A 49 -6.62 6.51 7.48
CA VAL A 49 -5.36 5.83 7.74
C VAL A 49 -4.48 6.65 8.69
N ASP A 50 -4.08 6.05 9.80
CA ASP A 50 -3.20 6.67 10.79
C ASP A 50 -1.71 6.48 10.41
N ALA A 51 -1.39 5.34 9.79
CA ALA A 51 -0.02 5.02 9.38
C ALA A 51 0.04 3.95 8.29
N PHE A 52 1.08 4.04 7.45
CA PHE A 52 1.49 2.99 6.52
C PHE A 52 2.76 2.30 7.04
N VAL A 53 2.75 0.97 7.04
CA VAL A 53 3.91 0.17 7.43
C VAL A 53 4.49 -0.55 6.22
N PHE A 54 5.79 -0.37 6.02
CA PHE A 54 6.56 -0.95 4.93
C PHE A 54 7.67 -1.87 5.48
N TRP A 55 7.78 -3.04 4.88
CA TRP A 55 8.74 -4.10 5.13
C TRP A 55 9.51 -4.31 3.83
N SER A 56 10.78 -3.92 3.84
CA SER A 56 11.62 -4.01 2.66
C SER A 56 13.07 -4.18 3.04
N ARG A 57 13.82 -4.91 2.21
CA ARG A 57 15.28 -4.93 2.26
C ARG A 57 15.90 -3.89 1.33
N ASP A 58 15.10 -3.27 0.46
CA ASP A 58 15.52 -2.21 -0.46
C ASP A 58 14.44 -1.10 -0.56
N PRO A 59 14.42 -0.14 0.38
CA PRO A 59 13.42 0.92 0.38
C PRO A 59 13.69 2.02 -0.66
N ARG A 60 14.86 2.02 -1.31
CA ARG A 60 15.32 3.12 -2.17
C ARG A 60 14.31 3.53 -3.25
N PRO A 61 13.59 2.61 -3.92
CA PRO A 61 12.61 3.01 -4.93
C PRO A 61 11.43 3.80 -4.36
N LEU A 62 11.05 3.55 -3.10
CA LEU A 62 9.97 4.29 -2.43
C LEU A 62 10.43 5.65 -1.92
N LEU A 63 11.72 5.79 -1.54
CA LEU A 63 12.23 7.03 -0.93
C LEU A 63 12.10 8.25 -1.84
N ALA A 64 12.12 8.06 -3.16
CA ALA A 64 11.87 9.13 -4.13
C ALA A 64 10.48 9.78 -3.96
N HIS A 65 9.53 9.04 -3.39
CA HIS A 65 8.13 9.46 -3.22
C HIS A 65 7.79 9.88 -1.78
N LEU A 66 8.77 9.91 -0.86
CA LEU A 66 8.51 10.05 0.59
C LEU A 66 7.75 11.33 0.97
N GLN A 67 7.92 12.42 0.21
CA GLN A 67 7.23 13.69 0.46
C GLN A 67 5.72 13.64 0.14
N GLU A 68 5.28 12.68 -0.68
CA GLU A 68 3.87 12.53 -1.09
C GLU A 68 3.05 11.66 -0.12
N ILE A 69 3.72 10.82 0.70
CA ILE A 69 3.11 9.86 1.62
C ILE A 69 2.77 10.55 2.94
#